data_AF-A0A3D4EZ46-F1
#
_entry.id   AF-A0A3D4EZ46-F1
#
_cell.length_a   1.000
_cell.length_b   1.000
_cell.length_c   1.000
_cell.angle_alpha   90.00
_cell.angle_beta   90.00
_cell.angle_gamma   90.00
#
_symmetry.space_group_name_H-M   'P 1'
#
loop_
_entity.id
_entity.type
_entity.pdbx_description
1 polymer ?
#
loop_
_entity_poly.entity_id
_entity_poly.type
_entity_poly.pdbx_seq_one_letter_code
_entity_poly.pdbx_strand_id
1 'polypeptide(L)'
;MRIILATLWLLVPLGFAAYHYGPGQEQVKLDHTEEFLAQARSAVQNKNWASAIESYQKALAKLPKENKETSLRIQLEIAKAKMQNSGLPEAREELANLVSQLNEDPTISSELKEETLSTLANARYYMTYLMKLEGLPAEEWEPEIEAARQEYKLLAQT
;
A
#
# COMPACT_ATOMS: atom_id res chain seq x y z
N MET A 1 -8.09 -38.17 -40.20
CA MET A 1 -6.90 -38.05 -39.33
C MET A 1 -5.98 -36.88 -39.71
N ARG A 2 -5.51 -36.78 -40.96
CA ARG A 2 -4.61 -35.68 -41.41
C ARG A 2 -5.16 -34.26 -41.21
N ILE A 3 -6.45 -34.04 -41.48
CA ILE A 3 -7.10 -32.73 -41.32
C ILE A 3 -7.18 -32.32 -39.84
N ILE A 4 -7.47 -33.27 -38.94
CA ILE A 4 -7.53 -33.02 -37.49
C ILE A 4 -6.15 -32.64 -36.94
N LEU A 5 -5.09 -33.33 -37.40
CA LEU A 5 -3.71 -32.98 -37.03
C LEU A 5 -3.32 -31.59 -37.53
N ALA A 6 -3.73 -31.21 -38.75
CA ALA A 6 -3.45 -29.89 -39.30
C ALA A 6 -4.22 -28.76 -38.60
N THR A 7 -5.49 -28.99 -38.23
CA THR A 7 -6.27 -28.01 -37.47
C THR A 7 -5.77 -27.84 -36.05
N LEU A 8 -5.39 -28.93 -35.37
CA LEU A 8 -4.80 -28.87 -34.04
C LEU A 8 -3.43 -28.16 -34.06
N TRP A 9 -2.63 -28.37 -35.11
CA TRP A 9 -1.37 -27.65 -35.34
C TRP A 9 -1.56 -26.14 -35.52
N LEU A 10 -2.63 -25.72 -36.20
CA LEU A 10 -2.99 -24.30 -36.38
C LEU A 10 -3.56 -23.65 -35.12
N LEU A 11 -4.16 -24.43 -34.22
CA LEU A 11 -4.70 -23.92 -32.95
C LEU A 11 -3.62 -23.63 -31.91
N VAL A 12 -2.46 -24.29 -31.97
CA VAL A 12 -1.36 -24.08 -31.01
C VAL A 12 -0.82 -22.63 -31.06
N PRO A 13 -0.47 -22.05 -32.23
CA PRO A 13 -0.07 -20.63 -32.31
C PRO A 13 -1.16 -19.67 -31.87
N LEU A 14 -2.44 -19.98 -32.16
CA LEU A 14 -3.57 -19.15 -31.73
C LEU A 14 -3.75 -19.17 -30.20
N GLY A 15 -3.62 -20.33 -29.58
CA GLY A 15 -3.67 -20.48 -28.12
C GLY A 15 -2.51 -19.76 -27.44
N PHE A 16 -1.31 -19.83 -28.01
CA PHE A 16 -0.14 -19.09 -27.52
C PHE A 16 -0.33 -17.58 -27.64
N ALA A 17 -0.84 -17.08 -28.77
CA ALA A 17 -1.15 -15.66 -28.95
C ALA A 17 -2.24 -15.21 -27.96
N ALA A 18 -3.34 -15.95 -27.82
CA ALA A 18 -4.41 -15.63 -26.88
C ALA A 18 -3.91 -15.63 -25.42
N TYR A 19 -3.04 -16.58 -25.05
CA TYR A 19 -2.41 -16.60 -23.73
C TYR A 19 -1.47 -15.41 -23.54
N HIS A 20 -0.56 -15.16 -24.48
CA HIS A 20 0.42 -14.08 -24.35
C HIS A 20 -0.26 -12.70 -24.33
N TYR A 21 -1.28 -12.46 -25.15
CA TYR A 21 -2.00 -11.18 -25.20
C TYR A 21 -3.12 -11.06 -24.13
N GLY A 22 -3.45 -12.13 -23.42
CA GLY A 22 -4.36 -12.13 -22.27
C GLY A 22 -3.62 -12.38 -20.95
N PRO A 23 -3.71 -13.59 -20.37
CA PRO A 23 -3.16 -13.91 -19.04
C PRO A 23 -1.63 -13.75 -18.91
N GLY A 24 -0.87 -13.91 -20.00
CA GLY A 24 0.58 -13.70 -20.00
C GLY A 24 0.97 -12.24 -19.73
N GLN A 25 0.16 -11.27 -20.16
CA GLN A 25 0.39 -9.85 -19.83
C GLN A 25 0.16 -9.56 -18.34
N GLU A 26 -0.75 -10.27 -17.68
CA GLU A 26 -0.99 -10.11 -16.24
C GLU A 26 0.22 -10.58 -15.43
N GLN A 27 0.81 -11.72 -15.80
CA GLN A 27 2.02 -12.23 -15.15
C GLN A 27 3.21 -11.27 -15.31
N VAL A 28 3.44 -10.75 -16.52
CA VAL A 28 4.51 -9.78 -16.77
C VAL A 28 4.31 -8.47 -15.97
N LYS A 29 3.06 -8.03 -15.76
CA LYS A 29 2.79 -6.85 -14.91
C LYS A 29 3.13 -7.12 -13.45
N LEU A 30 2.80 -8.31 -12.94
CA LEU A 30 3.15 -8.72 -11.59
C LEU A 30 4.67 -8.83 -11.40
N ASP A 31 5.40 -9.33 -12.39
CA ASP A 31 6.87 -9.39 -12.35
C ASP A 31 7.50 -8.01 -12.22
N HIS A 32 7.05 -7.02 -13.01
CA HIS A 32 7.54 -5.64 -12.91
C HIS A 32 7.16 -4.98 -11.58
N THR A 33 5.96 -5.24 -11.06
CA THR A 33 5.57 -4.78 -9.72
C THR A 33 6.49 -5.37 -8.66
N GLU A 34 6.78 -6.67 -8.73
CA GLU A 34 7.62 -7.36 -7.76
C GLU A 34 9.07 -6.85 -7.79
N GLU A 35 9.61 -6.53 -8.96
CA GLU A 35 10.92 -5.89 -9.09
C GLU A 35 11.00 -4.58 -8.28
N PHE A 36 10.02 -3.70 -8.45
CA PHE A 36 9.97 -2.44 -7.69
C PHE A 36 9.72 -2.65 -6.20
N LEU A 37 8.92 -3.66 -5.82
CA LEU A 37 8.73 -4.01 -4.40
C LEU A 37 10.03 -4.53 -3.77
N ALA A 38 10.82 -5.32 -4.50
CA ALA A 38 12.13 -5.76 -4.03
C ALA A 38 13.10 -4.59 -3.83
N GLN A 39 13.12 -3.65 -4.78
CA GLN A 39 13.91 -2.41 -4.65
C GLN A 39 13.46 -1.58 -3.44
N ALA A 40 12.15 -1.42 -3.24
CA ALA A 40 11.58 -0.70 -2.11
C ALA A 40 11.99 -1.33 -0.77
N ARG A 41 11.86 -2.66 -0.64
CA ARG A 41 12.29 -3.40 0.57
C ARG A 41 13.79 -3.27 0.82
N SER A 42 14.62 -3.32 -0.23
CA SER A 42 16.05 -3.08 -0.09
C SER A 42 16.36 -1.66 0.38
N ALA A 43 15.63 -0.66 -0.13
CA ALA A 43 15.79 0.73 0.28
C ALA A 43 15.39 0.93 1.74
N VAL A 44 14.29 0.30 2.19
CA VAL A 44 13.87 0.26 3.61
C VAL A 44 14.96 -0.33 4.50
N GLN A 45 15.54 -1.48 4.12
CA GLN A 45 16.64 -2.10 4.89
C GLN A 45 17.86 -1.18 5.02
N ASN A 46 18.15 -0.42 3.96
CA ASN A 46 19.24 0.55 3.93
C ASN A 46 18.85 1.91 4.56
N LYS A 47 17.63 2.05 5.11
CA LYS A 47 17.06 3.30 5.63
C LYS A 47 17.05 4.45 4.61
N ASN A 48 17.07 4.12 3.32
CA ASN A 48 16.92 5.08 2.24
C ASN A 48 15.42 5.28 1.95
N TRP A 49 14.78 6.06 2.81
CA TRP A 49 13.33 6.24 2.80
C TRP A 49 12.81 6.90 1.52
N ALA A 50 13.55 7.89 0.99
CA ALA A 50 13.19 8.54 -0.26
C ALA A 50 13.14 7.55 -1.43
N SER A 51 14.16 6.71 -1.59
CA SER A 51 14.16 5.67 -2.64
C SER A 51 13.12 4.57 -2.38
N ALA A 52 12.80 4.26 -1.12
CA ALA A 52 11.73 3.33 -0.79
C ALA A 52 10.36 3.87 -1.27
N ILE A 53 10.04 5.13 -0.96
CA ILE A 53 8.81 5.79 -1.39
C ILE A 53 8.70 5.79 -2.92
N GLU A 54 9.76 6.19 -3.63
CA GLU A 54 9.78 6.21 -5.09
C GLU A 54 9.53 4.81 -5.69
N SER A 55 10.19 3.79 -5.13
CA SER A 55 10.05 2.41 -5.61
C SER A 55 8.65 1.86 -5.34
N TYR A 56 8.07 2.11 -4.16
CA TYR A 56 6.70 1.73 -3.87
C TYR A 56 5.69 2.44 -4.79
N GLN A 57 5.89 3.72 -5.09
CA GLN A 57 5.04 4.45 -6.04
C GLN A 57 5.10 3.86 -7.45
N LYS A 58 6.30 3.46 -7.91
CA LYS A 58 6.47 2.74 -9.18
C LYS A 58 5.76 1.38 -9.16
N ALA A 59 5.88 0.63 -8.06
CA ALA A 59 5.18 -0.64 -7.89
C ALA A 59 3.65 -0.44 -7.96
N LEU A 60 3.12 0.56 -7.25
CA LEU A 60 1.70 0.90 -7.23
C LEU A 60 1.18 1.30 -8.63
N ALA A 61 1.97 2.05 -9.40
CA ALA A 61 1.61 2.45 -10.76
C ALA A 61 1.59 1.28 -11.77
N LYS A 62 2.30 0.19 -11.48
CA LYS A 62 2.35 -1.02 -12.33
C LYS A 62 1.39 -2.11 -11.89
N LEU A 63 0.93 -2.07 -10.64
CA LEU A 63 0.03 -3.05 -10.06
C LEU A 63 -1.32 -3.06 -10.82
N PRO A 64 -1.81 -4.24 -11.25
CA PRO A 64 -3.16 -4.38 -11.80
C PRO A 64 -4.22 -3.86 -10.81
N LYS A 65 -5.26 -3.18 -11.33
CA LYS A 65 -6.29 -2.53 -10.51
C LYS A 65 -7.12 -3.52 -9.70
N GLU A 66 -7.15 -4.77 -10.13
CA GLU A 66 -7.84 -5.89 -9.52
C GLU A 66 -7.19 -6.27 -8.18
N ASN A 67 -5.90 -5.99 -7.99
CA ASN A 67 -5.15 -6.30 -6.77
C ASN A 67 -5.32 -5.23 -5.69
N LYS A 68 -6.57 -4.99 -5.28
CA LYS A 68 -6.94 -3.92 -4.34
C LYS A 68 -6.21 -4.03 -3.00
N GLU A 69 -6.17 -5.22 -2.38
CA GLU A 69 -5.51 -5.40 -1.08
C GLU A 69 -4.00 -5.12 -1.15
N THR A 70 -3.32 -5.59 -2.21
CA THR A 70 -1.90 -5.30 -2.44
C THR A 70 -1.66 -3.80 -2.63
N SER A 71 -2.54 -3.10 -3.36
CA SER A 71 -2.49 -1.64 -3.52
C SER A 71 -2.54 -0.93 -2.17
N LEU A 72 -3.49 -1.31 -1.30
CA LEU A 72 -3.68 -0.72 0.02
C LEU A 72 -2.46 -0.99 0.92
N ARG A 73 -1.90 -2.20 0.88
CA ARG A 73 -0.67 -2.54 1.62
C ARG A 73 0.53 -1.72 1.16
N ILE A 74 0.69 -1.49 -0.15
CA ILE A 74 1.74 -0.62 -0.67
C ILE A 74 1.55 0.83 -0.19
N GLN A 75 0.31 1.33 -0.16
CA GLN A 75 0.01 2.68 0.35
C GLN A 75 0.37 2.81 1.84
N LEU A 76 0.08 1.79 2.66
CA LEU A 76 0.50 1.74 4.05
C LEU A 76 2.02 1.82 4.19
N GLU A 77 2.78 1.05 3.40
CA GLU A 77 4.25 1.08 3.42
C GLU A 77 4.82 2.43 2.96
N ILE A 78 4.19 3.08 1.97
CA ILE A 78 4.54 4.46 1.56
C ILE A 78 4.36 5.42 2.72
N ALA A 79 3.24 5.36 3.44
CA ALA A 79 2.97 6.23 4.57
C ALA A 79 3.99 6.02 5.71
N LYS A 80 4.31 4.76 6.04
CA LYS A 80 5.38 4.43 7.01
C LYS A 80 6.73 5.01 6.59
N ALA A 81 7.10 4.88 5.32
CA ALA A 81 8.35 5.44 4.80
C ALA A 81 8.35 6.99 4.83
N LYS A 82 7.21 7.64 4.55
CA LYS A 82 7.06 9.10 4.67
C LYS A 82 7.24 9.60 6.09
N MET A 83 6.70 8.88 7.08
CA MET A 83 6.91 9.19 8.50
C MET A 83 8.41 9.22 8.87
N GLN A 84 9.23 8.39 8.21
CA GLN A 84 10.68 8.35 8.41
C GLN A 84 11.46 9.38 7.56
N ASN A 85 10.80 10.02 6.59
CA ASN A 85 11.40 10.92 5.61
C ASN A 85 10.86 12.35 5.71
N SER A 86 10.61 12.82 6.94
CA SER A 86 10.08 14.17 7.23
C SER A 86 8.69 14.47 6.63
N GLY A 87 7.98 13.47 6.11
CA GLY A 87 6.63 13.60 5.53
C GLY A 87 5.52 13.17 6.50
N LEU A 88 5.68 13.49 7.79
CA LEU A 88 4.73 13.07 8.84
C LEU A 88 3.33 13.69 8.64
N PRO A 89 3.17 15.01 8.36
CA PRO A 89 1.86 15.59 8.13
C PRO A 89 1.10 14.93 6.97
N GLU A 90 1.78 14.69 5.84
CA GLU A 90 1.20 14.03 4.67
C GLU A 90 0.87 12.57 4.95
N ALA A 91 1.77 11.84 5.62
CA ALA A 91 1.53 10.45 5.99
C ALA A 91 0.29 10.30 6.89
N ARG A 92 0.11 11.20 7.87
CA ARG A 92 -1.04 11.22 8.77
C ARG A 92 -2.36 11.38 8.00
N GLU A 93 -2.41 12.30 7.04
CA GLU A 93 -3.61 12.51 6.21
C GLU A 93 -3.91 11.31 5.31
N GLU A 94 -2.89 10.77 4.66
CA GLU A 94 -3.02 9.59 3.81
C GLU A 94 -3.47 8.36 4.60
N LEU A 95 -2.95 8.17 5.82
CA LEU A 95 -3.36 7.09 6.71
C LEU A 95 -4.82 7.24 7.16
N ALA A 96 -5.27 8.46 7.47
CA ALA A 96 -6.67 8.71 7.83
C ALA A 96 -7.63 8.35 6.68
N ASN A 97 -7.26 8.73 5.45
CA ASN A 97 -8.00 8.35 4.25
C ASN A 97 -7.95 6.84 3.99
N LEU A 98 -6.81 6.19 4.26
CA LEU A 98 -6.63 4.76 4.07
C LEU A 98 -7.49 3.96 5.06
N VAL A 99 -7.55 4.38 6.34
CA VAL A 99 -8.45 3.78 7.33
C VAL A 99 -9.92 3.89 6.92
N SER A 100 -10.35 5.04 6.38
CA SER A 100 -11.73 5.19 5.86
C SER A 100 -12.03 4.19 4.75
N GLN A 101 -11.14 4.09 3.75
CA GLN A 101 -11.28 3.15 2.62
C GLN A 101 -11.31 1.69 3.08
N LEU A 102 -10.51 1.33 4.09
CA LEU A 102 -10.45 -0.01 4.66
C LEU A 102 -11.72 -0.36 5.44
N ASN A 103 -12.33 0.61 6.11
CA ASN A 103 -13.56 0.41 6.87
C ASN A 103 -14.79 0.25 5.96
N GLU A 104 -14.78 0.87 4.78
CA GLU A 104 -15.85 0.73 3.77
C GLU A 104 -15.88 -0.65 3.10
N ASP A 105 -14.75 -1.35 3.07
CA ASP A 105 -14.64 -2.64 2.39
C ASP A 105 -14.59 -3.82 3.39
N PRO A 106 -15.67 -4.62 3.52
CA PRO A 106 -15.70 -5.77 4.44
C PRO A 106 -14.84 -6.94 3.97
N THR A 107 -14.35 -6.94 2.72
CA THR A 107 -13.56 -8.04 2.16
C THR A 107 -12.08 -7.98 2.54
N ILE A 108 -11.60 -6.83 3.01
CA ILE A 108 -10.20 -6.64 3.40
C ILE A 108 -9.90 -7.33 4.73
N SER A 109 -8.72 -7.95 4.82
CA SER A 109 -8.22 -8.64 6.01
C SER A 109 -8.24 -7.74 7.26
N SER A 110 -8.64 -8.30 8.40
CA SER A 110 -8.64 -7.57 9.69
C SER A 110 -7.24 -7.12 10.07
N GLU A 111 -6.23 -7.94 9.79
CA GLU A 111 -4.81 -7.63 10.02
C GLU A 111 -4.41 -6.31 9.34
N LEU A 112 -4.76 -6.10 8.06
CA LEU A 112 -4.42 -4.85 7.37
C LEU A 112 -5.17 -3.65 7.96
N LYS A 113 -6.41 -3.84 8.44
CA LYS A 113 -7.20 -2.79 9.11
C LYS A 113 -6.54 -2.38 10.42
N GLU A 114 -6.20 -3.35 11.26
CA GLU A 114 -5.55 -3.15 12.55
C GLU A 114 -4.17 -2.52 12.39
N GLU A 115 -3.37 -3.00 11.44
CA GLU A 115 -2.03 -2.47 11.15
C GLU A 115 -2.09 -1.01 10.68
N THR A 116 -3.04 -0.69 9.80
CA THR A 116 -3.23 0.68 9.31
C THR A 116 -3.73 1.61 10.42
N LEU A 117 -4.68 1.14 11.23
CA LEU A 117 -5.21 1.90 12.38
C LEU A 117 -4.11 2.16 13.42
N SER A 118 -3.26 1.16 13.70
CA SER A 118 -2.11 1.31 14.60
C SER A 118 -1.10 2.31 14.06
N THR A 119 -0.84 2.26 12.75
CA THR A 119 0.06 3.20 12.09
C THR A 119 -0.49 4.63 12.11
N LEU A 120 -1.80 4.82 11.90
CA LEU A 120 -2.45 6.13 12.04
C LEU A 120 -2.30 6.66 13.47
N ALA A 121 -2.60 5.84 14.48
CA ALA A 121 -2.47 6.25 15.88
C ALA A 121 -1.03 6.69 16.22
N ASN A 122 -0.02 5.97 15.73
CA ASN A 122 1.38 6.36 15.85
C ASN A 122 1.66 7.71 15.15
N ALA A 123 1.15 7.92 13.94
CA ALA A 123 1.33 9.16 13.20
C ALA A 123 0.70 10.35 13.92
N ARG A 124 -0.52 10.20 14.47
CA ARG A 124 -1.19 11.22 15.29
C ARG A 124 -0.44 11.54 16.57
N TYR A 125 0.07 10.50 17.23
CA TYR A 125 0.92 10.66 18.41
C TYR A 125 2.15 11.50 18.08
N TYR A 126 2.91 11.16 17.04
CA TYR A 126 4.07 11.93 16.61
C TYR A 126 3.71 13.35 16.14
N MET A 127 2.57 13.52 15.45
CA MET A 127 2.09 14.83 15.02
C MET A 127 1.84 15.74 16.21
N THR A 128 1.27 15.21 17.30
CA THR A 128 1.09 15.95 18.55
C THR A 128 2.41 16.49 19.10
N TYR A 129 3.48 15.68 19.08
CA TYR A 129 4.80 16.15 19.51
C TYR A 129 5.34 17.24 18.59
N LEU A 130 5.17 17.08 17.27
CA LEU A 130 5.57 18.11 16.31
C LEU A 130 4.84 19.44 16.56
N MET A 131 3.52 19.40 16.72
CA MET A 131 2.70 20.57 17.04
C MET A 131 3.15 21.26 18.34
N LYS A 132 3.48 20.48 19.38
CA LYS A 132 4.02 21.02 20.64
C LYS A 132 5.39 21.66 20.47
N LEU A 133 6.27 21.07 19.66
CA LEU A 133 7.58 21.63 19.35
C LEU A 133 7.47 22.93 18.56
N GLU A 134 6.45 23.06 17.72
CA GLU A 134 6.11 24.28 16.98
C GLU A 134 5.44 25.35 17.85
N GLY A 135 5.11 25.03 19.11
CA GLY A 135 4.51 25.97 20.05
C GLY A 135 3.02 26.19 19.83
N LEU A 136 2.33 25.28 19.14
CA LEU A 136 0.89 25.37 18.92
C LEU A 136 0.12 25.24 20.25
N PRO A 137 -1.03 25.93 20.38
CA PRO A 137 -1.80 25.94 21.61
C PRO A 137 -2.52 24.60 21.84
N ALA A 138 -2.97 24.37 23.08
CA ALA A 138 -3.58 23.10 23.49
C ALA A 138 -4.81 22.75 22.64
N GLU A 139 -5.59 23.74 22.26
CA GLU A 139 -6.79 23.58 21.45
C GLU A 139 -6.51 22.97 20.07
N GLU A 140 -5.28 23.08 19.56
CA GLU A 140 -4.87 22.50 18.28
C GLU A 140 -4.31 21.08 18.41
N TRP A 141 -3.46 20.80 19.41
CA TRP A 141 -2.83 19.48 19.54
C TRP A 141 -3.61 18.49 20.41
N GLU A 142 -4.49 18.95 21.31
CA GLU A 142 -5.31 18.06 22.15
C GLU A 142 -6.26 17.16 21.36
N PRO A 143 -6.97 17.65 20.32
CA PRO A 143 -7.79 16.78 19.47
C PRO A 143 -6.98 15.66 18.80
N GLU A 144 -5.75 15.96 18.38
CA GLU A 144 -4.89 15.02 17.67
C GLU A 144 -4.44 13.86 18.57
N ILE A 145 -4.01 14.16 19.80
CA ILE A 145 -3.62 13.11 20.75
C ILE A 145 -4.82 12.32 21.27
N GLU A 146 -5.99 12.96 21.41
CA GLU A 146 -7.19 12.26 21.83
C GLU A 146 -7.68 11.30 20.75
N ALA A 147 -7.64 11.70 19.47
CA ALA A 147 -7.89 10.79 18.35
C ALA A 147 -6.95 9.56 18.38
N ALA A 148 -5.65 9.76 18.60
CA ALA A 148 -4.69 8.66 18.75
C ALA A 148 -5.08 7.69 19.87
N ARG A 149 -5.51 8.21 21.04
CA ARG A 149 -5.96 7.38 22.17
C ARG A 149 -7.21 6.57 21.85
N GLN A 150 -8.18 7.17 21.15
CA GLN A 150 -9.39 6.45 20.74
C GLN A 150 -9.06 5.33 19.75
N GLU A 151 -8.14 5.57 18.81
CA GLU A 151 -7.67 4.57 17.86
C GLU A 151 -6.97 3.40 18.58
N TYR A 152 -6.08 3.66 19.54
CA TYR A 152 -5.47 2.60 20.37
C TYR A 152 -6.49 1.86 21.23
N LYS A 153 -7.50 2.56 21.76
CA LYS A 153 -8.57 1.93 22.53
C LYS A 153 -9.39 0.96 21.67
N LEU A 154 -9.63 1.29 20.41
CA LEU A 154 -10.29 0.40 19.46
C LEU A 154 -9.44 -0.85 19.19
N LEU A 155 -8.13 -0.69 18.97
CA LEU A 155 -7.18 -1.81 18.81
C LEU A 155 -7.07 -2.72 20.03
N ALA A 156 -7.30 -2.19 21.24
CA ALA A 156 -7.29 -3.01 22.45
C ALA A 156 -8.56 -3.86 22.62
N GLN A 157 -9.58 -3.65 21.78
CA GLN A 157 -10.87 -4.36 21.82
C GLN A 157 -11.02 -5.43 20.74
N THR A 158 -10.14 -5.43 19.74
CA THR A 158 -10.04 -6.46 18.68
C THR A 158 -9.31 -7.69 19.19
#